data_AF-A0A6N4V075-F1
#
_entry.id   AF-A0A6N4V075-F1
#
_cell.length_a   1.000
_cell.length_b   1.000
_cell.length_c   1.000
_cell.angle_alpha   90.00
_cell.angle_beta   90.00
_cell.angle_gamma   90.00
#
_symmetry.space_group_name_H-M   'P 1'
#
loop_
_entity.id
_entity.type
_entity.pdbx_description
1 polymer ?
#
loop_
_entity_poly.entity_id
_entity_poly.type
_entity_poly.pdbx_seq_one_letter_code
_entity_poly.pdbx_strand_id
1 'polypeptide(L)'
;MSQLRLGRSAATVLEQRQVNRYSVTNRRRRRAHSVRAVTTLSKEMHVMAVPKRRMSRANTRSRRAQWKAEATGLVGVNVAGQQHKVPRRLLKAARLGLVDLDKR
;
A
#
# COMPACT_ATOMS: atom_id res chain seq x y z
N MET A 1 -25.61 -37.39 -13.53
CA MET A 1 -25.48 -36.26 -14.48
C MET A 1 -26.20 -35.06 -13.85
N SER A 2 -25.51 -34.20 -13.09
CA SER A 2 -24.98 -32.88 -13.54
C SER A 2 -26.09 -32.00 -14.14
N GLN A 3 -26.50 -30.84 -13.64
CA GLN A 3 -25.84 -29.62 -13.13
C GLN A 3 -26.85 -28.86 -12.21
N LEU A 4 -26.52 -28.27 -11.05
CA LEU A 4 -25.92 -26.94 -10.82
C LEU A 4 -26.55 -25.75 -11.59
N ARG A 5 -27.25 -24.82 -10.89
CA ARG A 5 -26.79 -23.43 -10.59
C ARG A 5 -27.88 -22.45 -10.12
N LEU A 6 -27.58 -21.81 -8.98
CA LEU A 6 -27.67 -20.37 -8.64
C LEU A 6 -29.07 -19.72 -8.66
N GLY A 7 -29.57 -19.13 -7.58
CA GLY A 7 -28.87 -18.33 -6.58
C GLY A 7 -29.37 -16.89 -6.68
N ARG A 8 -30.44 -16.59 -5.92
CA ARG A 8 -31.00 -15.25 -5.69
C ARG A 8 -29.91 -14.26 -5.25
N SER A 9 -29.96 -13.04 -5.78
CA SER A 9 -30.25 -11.80 -5.03
C SER A 9 -29.45 -10.60 -5.54
N ALA A 10 -30.21 -9.59 -5.97
CA ALA A 10 -29.96 -8.16 -5.87
C ALA A 10 -28.53 -7.66 -6.12
N ALA A 11 -28.22 -7.36 -7.38
CA ALA A 11 -27.25 -6.31 -7.67
C ALA A 11 -27.83 -4.97 -7.23
N THR A 12 -27.37 -4.43 -6.11
CA THR A 12 -27.57 -3.02 -5.76
C THR A 12 -26.88 -2.18 -6.82
N VAL A 13 -27.66 -1.67 -7.77
CA VAL A 13 -27.20 -0.71 -8.77
C VAL A 13 -26.74 0.53 -8.01
N LEU A 14 -25.42 0.74 -7.97
CA LEU A 14 -24.84 2.01 -7.56
C LEU A 14 -25.29 3.06 -8.58
N GLU A 15 -26.36 3.76 -8.22
CA GLU A 15 -26.81 4.99 -8.86
C GLU A 15 -25.59 5.92 -9.00
N GLN A 16 -25.15 6.11 -10.23
CA GLN A 16 -24.15 7.12 -10.56
C GLN A 16 -24.79 8.48 -10.27
N ARG A 17 -24.62 9.00 -9.05
CA ARG A 17 -24.92 10.38 -8.73
C ARG A 17 -24.07 11.28 -9.62
N GLN A 18 -24.63 11.75 -10.72
CA GLN A 18 -24.11 12.89 -11.47
C GLN A 18 -24.17 14.12 -10.56
N VAL A 19 -23.07 14.41 -9.90
CA VAL A 19 -22.85 15.70 -9.25
C VAL A 19 -22.02 16.55 -10.21
N ASN A 20 -22.66 17.07 -11.26
CA ASN A 20 -22.13 18.27 -11.91
C ASN A 20 -23.23 19.05 -12.65
N ARG A 21 -23.94 19.91 -11.92
CA ARG A 21 -24.71 21.03 -12.49
C ARG A 21 -23.74 22.18 -12.76
N TYR A 22 -23.07 22.16 -13.91
CA TYR A 22 -22.58 23.38 -14.56
C TYR A 22 -22.61 23.15 -16.07
N SER A 23 -23.63 23.68 -16.75
CA SER A 23 -23.67 23.76 -18.21
C SER A 23 -22.92 25.02 -18.65
N VAL A 24 -21.70 24.87 -19.15
CA VAL A 24 -21.02 25.96 -19.86
C VAL A 24 -21.24 25.76 -21.35
N THR A 25 -22.12 26.59 -21.92
CA THR A 25 -22.36 26.63 -23.37
C THR A 25 -21.13 27.25 -24.06
N ASN A 26 -20.33 26.41 -24.72
CA ASN A 26 -19.21 26.89 -25.53
C ASN A 26 -19.59 26.96 -27.01
N ARG A 27 -19.95 28.17 -27.47
CA ARG A 27 -19.91 28.52 -28.89
C ARG A 27 -19.43 29.96 -29.02
N ARG A 28 -18.16 30.12 -29.41
CA ARG A 28 -17.76 31.02 -30.51
C ARG A 28 -16.30 30.78 -30.88
N ARG A 29 -16.11 30.32 -32.12
CA ARG A 29 -14.86 30.45 -32.87
C ARG A 29 -14.47 31.94 -32.91
N ARG A 30 -13.20 32.27 -32.62
CA ARG A 30 -12.26 32.87 -33.59
C ARG A 30 -10.98 33.39 -32.93
N ARG A 31 -9.91 33.26 -33.74
CA ARG A 31 -8.61 33.95 -33.73
C ARG A 31 -7.48 33.32 -32.91
N ALA A 32 -6.58 32.70 -33.68
CA ALA A 32 -5.20 32.48 -33.35
C ALA A 32 -4.52 33.81 -32.98
N HIS A 33 -3.99 33.86 -31.76
CA HIS A 33 -2.84 34.69 -31.43
C HIS A 33 -1.77 33.74 -30.90
N SER A 34 -0.73 33.56 -31.70
CA SER A 34 0.53 32.92 -31.33
C SER A 34 1.25 33.81 -30.32
N VAL A 35 0.89 33.70 -29.04
CA VAL A 35 1.69 34.29 -27.96
C VAL A 35 2.74 33.27 -27.57
N ARG A 36 3.96 33.53 -28.05
CA ARG A 36 5.22 32.90 -27.67
C ARG A 36 5.38 32.91 -26.14
N ALA A 37 5.70 31.75 -25.60
CA ALA A 37 6.60 31.52 -24.47
C ALA A 37 6.39 32.32 -23.17
N VAL A 38 5.40 31.90 -22.37
CA VAL A 38 5.48 32.00 -20.89
C VAL A 38 4.86 30.73 -20.28
N THR A 39 5.50 29.58 -20.49
CA THR A 39 5.02 28.30 -19.90
C THR A 39 6.08 27.61 -19.04
N THR A 40 7.11 28.35 -18.59
CA THR A 40 8.21 27.83 -17.76
C THR A 40 8.36 28.54 -16.41
N LEU A 41 7.29 29.09 -15.84
CA LEU A 41 7.27 29.66 -14.48
C LEU A 41 6.07 29.21 -13.63
N SER A 42 5.47 28.05 -13.93
CA SER A 42 4.45 27.40 -13.08
C SER A 42 4.89 26.04 -12.56
N LYS A 43 6.16 25.68 -12.74
CA LYS A 43 6.73 24.36 -12.43
C LYS A 43 7.39 24.27 -11.04
N GLU A 44 7.42 25.37 -10.29
CA GLU A 44 8.10 25.53 -8.99
C GLU A 44 7.11 25.89 -7.86
N MET A 45 5.85 25.47 -7.95
CA MET A 45 4.96 25.43 -6.79
C MET A 45 4.66 23.97 -6.44
N HIS A 46 5.69 23.25 -6.01
CA HIS A 46 5.48 22.02 -5.26
C HIS A 46 4.88 22.41 -3.91
N VAL A 47 3.56 22.60 -3.90
CA VAL A 47 2.74 22.63 -2.70
C VAL A 47 2.94 21.30 -2.01
N MET A 48 3.86 21.24 -1.04
CA MET A 48 4.07 20.05 -0.24
C MET A 48 2.75 19.73 0.47
N ALA A 49 2.27 18.50 0.33
CA ALA A 49 1.03 18.09 0.95
C ALA A 49 1.19 18.07 2.48
N VAL A 50 0.50 18.99 3.17
CA VAL A 50 0.48 19.05 4.64
C VAL A 50 -0.85 18.52 5.17
N PRO A 51 -0.86 17.72 6.25
CA PRO A 51 -2.10 17.31 6.90
C PRO A 51 -2.91 18.52 7.36
N LYS A 52 -4.09 18.73 6.75
CA LYS A 52 -4.95 19.87 7.10
C LYS A 52 -5.64 19.70 8.45
N ARG A 53 -5.88 18.47 8.88
CA ARG A 53 -6.67 18.13 10.07
C ARG A 53 -5.94 17.13 10.94
N ARG A 54 -6.19 17.20 12.25
CA ARG A 54 -5.76 16.16 13.19
C ARG A 54 -6.51 14.86 12.88
N MET A 55 -5.76 13.78 12.71
CA MET A 55 -6.33 12.44 12.51
C MET A 55 -7.02 11.95 13.79
N SER A 56 -8.16 11.27 13.67
CA SER A 56 -8.89 10.72 14.82
C SER A 56 -8.04 9.72 15.61
N ARG A 57 -8.35 9.53 16.90
CA ARG A 57 -7.66 8.56 17.75
C ARG A 57 -7.80 7.14 17.21
N ALA A 58 -9.02 6.76 16.77
CA ALA A 58 -9.29 5.46 16.18
C ALA A 58 -8.40 5.18 14.97
N ASN A 59 -8.39 6.08 13.97
CA ASN A 59 -7.58 5.91 12.75
C ASN A 59 -6.08 5.82 13.04
N THR A 60 -5.60 6.63 13.99
CA THR A 60 -4.19 6.62 14.40
C THR A 60 -3.81 5.28 15.06
N ARG A 61 -4.66 4.76 15.95
CA ARG A 61 -4.43 3.48 16.63
C ARG A 61 -4.49 2.32 15.65
N SER A 62 -5.48 2.30 14.76
CA SER A 62 -5.63 1.26 13.73
C SER A 62 -4.43 1.20 12.80
N ARG A 63 -3.93 2.35 12.31
CA ARG A 63 -2.74 2.39 11.47
C ARG A 63 -1.50 1.89 12.22
N ARG A 64 -1.30 2.35 13.46
CA ARG A 64 -0.15 1.94 14.29
C ARG A 64 -0.17 0.44 14.62
N ALA A 65 -1.34 -0.16 14.82
CA ALA A 65 -1.46 -1.59 15.12
C ALA A 65 -0.98 -2.50 13.98
N GLN A 66 -0.92 -2.00 12.74
CA GLN A 66 -0.36 -2.74 11.61
C GLN A 66 1.18 -2.72 11.59
N TRP A 67 1.80 -1.77 12.28
CA TRP A 67 3.25 -1.77 12.48
C TRP A 67 3.61 -2.78 13.55
N LYS A 68 3.71 -4.05 13.14
CA LYS A 68 4.08 -5.19 13.99
C LYS A 68 5.13 -6.02 13.26
N ALA A 69 6.06 -6.61 14.01
CA ALA A 69 7.02 -7.57 13.48
C ALA A 69 6.47 -8.98 13.66
N GLU A 70 6.58 -9.81 12.61
CA GLU A 70 6.28 -11.23 12.71
C GLU A 70 7.51 -11.97 13.23
N ALA A 71 7.31 -12.83 14.23
CA ALA A 71 8.39 -13.66 14.76
C ALA A 71 8.74 -14.76 13.75
N THR A 72 10.03 -14.91 13.45
CA THR A 72 10.47 -15.96 12.52
C THR A 72 10.29 -17.34 13.13
N GLY A 73 9.71 -18.27 12.36
CA GLY A 73 9.66 -19.68 12.74
C GLY A 73 11.06 -20.27 12.92
N LEU A 74 11.29 -20.92 14.05
CA LEU A 74 12.58 -21.49 14.42
C LEU A 74 12.56 -23.01 14.27
N VAL A 75 13.70 -23.57 13.87
CA VAL A 75 13.94 -25.01 13.72
C VAL A 75 15.09 -25.42 14.63
N GLY A 76 15.00 -26.60 15.25
CA GLY A 76 16.06 -27.17 16.06
C GLY A 76 17.24 -27.66 15.22
N VAL A 77 18.46 -27.33 15.63
CA VAL A 77 19.72 -27.85 15.07
C VAL A 77 20.63 -28.24 16.20
N ASN A 78 21.29 -29.39 16.08
CA ASN A 78 22.37 -29.78 16.97
C ASN A 78 23.69 -29.24 16.42
N VAL A 79 24.34 -28.36 17.17
CA VAL A 79 25.67 -27.78 16.85
C VAL A 79 26.55 -28.01 18.05
N ALA A 80 27.76 -28.56 17.85
CA ALA A 80 28.71 -28.85 18.93
C ALA A 80 28.13 -29.64 20.12
N GLY A 81 27.14 -30.53 19.87
CA GLY A 81 26.49 -31.34 20.91
C GLY A 81 25.36 -30.64 21.68
N GLN A 82 25.11 -29.36 21.41
CA GLN A 82 24.01 -28.59 22.01
C GLN A 82 22.90 -28.32 20.99
N GLN A 83 21.65 -28.27 21.47
CA GLN A 83 20.50 -27.97 20.63
C GLN A 83 20.22 -26.46 20.62
N HIS A 84 20.28 -25.85 19.43
CA HIS A 84 19.97 -24.44 19.21
C HIS A 84 18.75 -24.28 18.31
N LYS A 85 18.01 -23.19 18.49
CA LYS A 85 16.87 -22.82 17.66
C LYS A 85 17.31 -21.73 16.67
N VAL A 86 17.29 -22.04 15.38
CA VAL A 86 17.70 -21.10 14.33
C VAL A 86 16.60 -20.92 13.28
N PRO A 87 16.49 -19.74 12.65
CA PRO A 87 15.63 -19.57 11.48
C PRO A 87 16.02 -20.58 10.40
N ARG A 88 15.02 -21.20 9.75
CA ARG A 88 15.24 -22.27 8.75
C ARG A 88 16.22 -21.88 7.64
N ARG A 89 16.29 -20.60 7.25
CA ARG A 89 17.24 -20.12 6.23
C ARG A 89 18.71 -20.27 6.65
N LEU A 90 18.98 -20.25 7.95
CA LEU A 90 20.34 -20.33 8.52
C LEU A 90 20.74 -21.76 8.89
N LEU A 91 19.85 -22.74 8.67
CA LEU A 91 20.06 -24.15 9.04
C LEU A 91 21.41 -24.71 8.54
N LYS A 92 21.73 -24.45 7.26
CA LYS A 92 22.97 -24.95 6.65
C LYS A 92 24.20 -24.27 7.26
N ALA A 93 24.15 -22.95 7.45
CA ALA A 93 25.26 -22.19 7.99
C ALA A 93 25.53 -22.54 9.47
N ALA A 94 24.47 -22.80 10.24
CA ALA A 94 24.58 -23.27 11.63
C ALA A 94 25.27 -24.65 11.71
N ARG A 95 24.91 -25.59 10.83
CA ARG A 95 25.57 -26.92 10.77
C ARG A 95 27.05 -26.85 10.39
N LEU A 96 27.41 -25.88 9.55
CA LEU A 96 28.79 -25.66 9.09
C LEU A 96 29.61 -24.81 10.08
N GLY A 97 29.03 -24.34 11.18
CA GLY A 97 29.73 -23.50 12.16
C GLY A 97 30.05 -22.08 11.64
N LEU A 98 29.36 -21.61 10.60
CA LEU A 98 29.60 -20.28 10.00
C LEU A 98 28.80 -19.15 10.66
N VAL A 99 27.96 -19.49 11.64
CA VAL A 99 27.09 -18.54 12.36
C VAL A 99 27.45 -18.62 13.84
N ASP A 100 27.68 -17.47 14.45
CA ASP A 100 27.83 -17.35 15.89
C ASP A 100 26.44 -17.41 16.56
N LEU A 101 26.20 -18.43 17.37
CA LEU A 101 24.92 -18.74 17.99
C LEU A 101 24.77 -18.17 19.42
N ASP A 102 25.86 -17.69 20.02
CA ASP A 102 25.90 -17.25 21.43
C ASP A 102 25.96 -15.73 21.59
N LYS A 103 25.84 -14.96 20.49
CA LYS A 103 25.75 -13.50 20.54
C LYS A 103 24.43 -13.06 21.19
N ARG A 104 24.55 -12.50 22.38
CA ARG A 104 23.46 -11.94 23.18
C ARG A 104 23.33 -10.44 23.00
#